data_AF-A0A3P7ER60-F1
#
_entry.id   AF-A0A3P7ER60-F1
#
_cell.length_a   1.000
_cell.length_b   1.000
_cell.length_c   1.000
_cell.angle_alpha   90.00
_cell.angle_beta   90.00
_cell.angle_gamma   90.00
#
_symmetry.space_group_name_H-M   'P 1'
#
loop_
_entity.id
_entity.type
_entity.pdbx_description
1 polymer ?
#
loop_
_entity_poly.entity_id
_entity_poly.type
_entity_poly.pdbx_seq_one_letter_code
_entity_poly.pdbx_strand_id
1 'polypeptide(L)' 'MLNFYIAFISLKINKSYRGRAAPIVVHCTDGTGRTGTFCLLDMILNRVTKGVKELNVAGSLEHLRDQRPCMVETCEQYKM' A
#
# COMPACT_ATOMS: atom_id res chain seq x y z
N MET A 1 9.09 6.51 11.29
CA MET A 1 8.45 5.21 11.00
C MET A 1 8.14 5.06 9.50
N LEU A 2 7.56 6.07 8.84
CA LEU A 2 7.26 6.08 7.40
C LEU A 2 8.48 5.75 6.49
N ASN A 3 9.63 6.38 6.71
CA ASN A 3 10.87 6.08 5.95
C ASN A 3 11.28 4.61 6.02
N PHE A 4 11.02 3.94 7.15
CA PHE A 4 11.31 2.51 7.28
C PHE A 4 10.37 1.67 6.41
N TYR A 5 9.08 2.02 6.37
CA TYR A 5 8.10 1.37 5.48
C TYR A 5 8.44 1.56 4.01
N ILE A 6 8.79 2.79 3.59
CA ILE A 6 9.19 3.06 2.21
C ILE A 6 10.44 2.24 1.84
N ALA A 7 11.46 2.23 2.69
CA ALA A 7 12.66 1.44 2.46
C ALA A 7 12.35 -0.06 2.40
N PHE A 8 11.49 -0.55 3.29
CA PHE A 8 11.07 -1.95 3.31
C PHE A 8 10.31 -2.34 2.04
N ILE A 9 9.32 -1.55 1.62
CA ILE A 9 8.55 -1.76 0.38
C ILE A 9 9.48 -1.75 -0.84
N SER A 10 10.22 -0.65 -1.03
CA SER A 10 10.99 -0.42 -2.26
C SER A 10 12.26 -1.27 -2.36
N LEU A 11 13.02 -1.42 -1.27
CA LEU A 11 14.33 -2.09 -1.31
C LEU A 11 14.25 -3.58 -1.04
N LYS A 12 13.32 -4.02 -0.19
CA LYS A 12 13.20 -5.43 0.21
C LYS A 12 12.16 -6.13 -0.64
N ILE A 13 10.90 -5.70 -0.58
CA ILE A 13 9.81 -6.44 -1.21
C ILE A 13 9.84 -6.32 -2.73
N ASN A 14 9.76 -5.10 -3.27
CA ASN A 14 9.67 -4.88 -4.71
C ASN A 14 10.93 -5.34 -5.46
N LYS A 15 12.11 -5.27 -4.82
CA LYS A 15 13.37 -5.77 -5.42
C LYS A 15 13.47 -7.30 -5.39
N SER A 16 12.93 -7.95 -4.35
CA SER A 16 12.90 -9.43 -4.27
C SER A 16 11.84 -10.04 -5.18
N TYR A 17 10.76 -9.31 -5.46
CA TYR A 17 9.70 -9.75 -6.34
C TYR A 17 10.11 -9.58 -7.82
N ARG A 18 10.61 -10.65 -8.45
CA ARG A 18 11.19 -10.65 -9.82
C ARG A 18 10.14 -10.78 -10.94
N GLY A 19 8.98 -10.14 -10.82
CA GLY A 19 8.06 -9.96 -11.95
C GLY A 19 7.43 -11.24 -12.52
N ARG A 20 7.15 -12.26 -11.70
CA ARG A 20 6.47 -13.50 -12.16
C ARG A 20 4.98 -13.32 -12.51
N ALA A 21 4.49 -12.10 -12.70
CA ALA A 21 3.08 -11.78 -12.96
C ALA A 21 2.10 -12.45 -11.97
N ALA A 22 2.55 -12.73 -10.74
CA ALA A 22 1.78 -13.35 -9.68
C ALA A 22 1.48 -12.34 -8.56
N PRO A 23 0.29 -12.34 -7.94
CA PRO A 23 0.00 -11.40 -6.86
C PRO A 23 0.94 -11.60 -5.65
N ILE A 24 1.25 -10.51 -4.95
CA ILE A 24 1.95 -10.56 -3.65
C ILE A 24 0.91 -10.77 -2.57
N VAL A 25 1.11 -11.78 -1.72
CA VAL A 25 0.26 -12.01 -0.55
C VAL A 25 0.70 -11.08 0.57
N VAL A 26 -0.23 -10.27 1.06
CA VAL A 26 -0.03 -9.35 2.20
C VAL A 26 -1.07 -9.68 3.26
N HIS A 27 -0.65 -9.92 4.51
CA HIS A 27 -1.57 -10.21 5.60
C HIS A 27 -1.10 -9.57 6.92
N CYS A 28 -2.06 -9.33 7.82
CA CYS A 28 -1.81 -9.05 9.23
C CYS A 28 -2.64 -10.02 10.07
N THR A 29 -3.43 -9.53 11.02
CA THR A 29 -4.31 -10.34 11.86
C THR A 29 -5.67 -10.55 11.18
N ASP A 30 -6.30 -9.45 10.75
CA ASP A 30 -7.59 -9.39 10.04
C ASP A 30 -7.44 -9.20 8.52
N GLY A 31 -6.25 -8.81 8.06
CA GLY A 31 -5.98 -8.51 6.67
C GLY A 31 -6.62 -7.20 6.19
N THR A 32 -6.88 -6.24 7.08
CA THR A 32 -7.56 -4.97 6.73
C THR A 32 -6.80 -3.72 7.19
N GLY A 33 -6.39 -3.65 8.46
CA GLY A 33 -5.69 -2.47 9.00
C GLY A 33 -4.29 -2.30 8.43
N ARG A 34 -3.30 -3.03 8.98
CA ARG A 34 -1.88 -2.95 8.53
C ARG A 34 -1.71 -3.39 7.08
N THR A 35 -2.45 -4.41 6.65
CA THR A 35 -2.49 -4.84 5.23
C THR A 35 -2.97 -3.71 4.33
N GLY A 36 -4.07 -3.04 4.68
CA GLY A 36 -4.60 -1.92 3.90
C GLY A 36 -3.62 -0.76 3.83
N THR A 37 -2.99 -0.40 4.96
CA THR A 37 -1.97 0.67 5.00
C THR A 37 -0.78 0.33 4.10
N PHE A 38 -0.29 -0.92 4.14
CA PHE A 38 0.79 -1.37 3.28
C PHE A 38 0.42 -1.29 1.79
N CYS A 39 -0.75 -1.84 1.42
CA CYS A 39 -1.22 -1.83 0.03
C CYS A 39 -1.46 -0.41 -0.50
N LEU A 40 -2.00 0.49 0.33
CA LEU A 40 -2.19 1.89 -0.03
C LEU A 40 -0.85 2.58 -0.26
N LEU A 41 0.11 2.43 0.64
CA LEU A 41 1.45 2.98 0.51
C LEU A 41 2.15 2.46 -0.76
N ASP A 42 2.11 1.15 -1.03
CA ASP A 42 2.72 0.56 -2.22
C ASP A 42 2.08 1.11 -3.51
N MET A 43 0.75 1.22 -3.55
CA MET A 43 0.03 1.80 -4.69
C MET A 43 0.43 3.25 -4.94
N ILE A 44 0.50 4.07 -3.89
CA ILE A 44 0.86 5.49 -3.98
C ILE A 44 2.34 5.64 -4.38
N LEU A 45 3.26 4.89 -3.77
CA LEU A 45 4.68 4.89 -4.13
C LEU A 45 4.87 4.50 -5.61
N ASN A 46 4.17 3.48 -6.09
CA ASN A 46 4.24 3.07 -7.50
C ASN A 46 3.74 4.17 -8.47
N ARG A 47 2.75 4.98 -8.06
CA ARG A 47 2.31 6.14 -8.87
C ARG A 47 3.36 7.25 -8.87
N VAL A 48 3.94 7.55 -7.71
CA VAL A 48 5.01 8.55 -7.57
C VAL A 48 6.24 8.16 -8.40
N THR A 49 6.69 6.91 -8.33
CA THR A 49 7.85 6.43 -9.11
C THR A 49 7.61 6.45 -10.61
N LYS A 50 6.35 6.33 -11.06
CA LYS A 50 5.93 6.52 -12.45
C LYS A 50 5.77 7.98 -12.86
N GLY A 51 6.02 8.93 -11.97
CA GLY A 51 5.99 10.37 -12.25
C GLY A 51 4.59 11.00 -12.21
N VAL A 52 3.60 10.33 -11.61
CA VAL A 52 2.27 10.92 -11.39
C VAL A 52 2.40 12.09 -10.41
N LYS A 53 2.00 13.29 -10.84
CA LYS A 53 2.13 14.54 -10.06
C LYS A 53 0.97 14.77 -9.09
N GLU A 54 -0.24 14.37 -9.46
CA GLU A 54 -1.44 14.54 -8.63
C GLU A 54 -1.89 13.18 -8.08
N LEU A 55 -1.90 13.07 -6.76
CA LEU A 55 -2.27 11.85 -6.06
C LEU A 55 -3.59 12.05 -5.34
N ASN A 56 -4.62 11.31 -5.75
CA ASN A 56 -5.85 11.19 -4.97
C ASN A 56 -5.74 9.98 -4.03
N VAL A 57 -5.21 10.22 -2.82
CA VAL A 57 -5.04 9.17 -1.80
C VAL A 57 -6.38 8.66 -1.29
N ALA A 58 -7.35 9.55 -1.09
CA ALA A 58 -8.71 9.20 -0.66
C ALA A 58 -9.39 8.28 -1.69
N GLY A 59 -9.36 8.65 -2.97
CA GLY A 59 -9.90 7.81 -4.04
C GLY A 59 -9.15 6.48 -4.22
N SER A 60 -7.86 6.44 -3.86
CA SER A 60 -7.10 5.18 -3.85
C SER A 60 -7.50 4.28 -2.68
N LEU A 61 -7.82 4.86 -1.53
CA LEU A 61 -8.37 4.14 -0.40
C LEU A 61 -9.79 3.63 -0.68
N GLU A 62 -10.64 4.45 -1.28
CA GLU A 62 -11.98 4.05 -1.73
C GLU A 62 -11.87 2.86 -2.69
N HIS A 63 -10.97 2.94 -3.69
CA HIS A 63 -10.71 1.83 -4.59
C HIS A 63 -10.28 0.54 -3.87
N LEU A 64 -9.44 0.63 -2.82
CA LEU A 64 -9.09 -0.55 -2.01
C LEU A 64 -10.30 -1.10 -1.25
N ARG A 65 -11.15 -0.21 -0.72
CA ARG A 65 -12.36 -0.57 0.02
C ARG A 65 -13.42 -1.22 -0.87
N ASP A 66 -13.44 -0.89 -2.16
CA ASP A 66 -14.25 -1.59 -3.16
C ASP A 66 -13.80 -3.04 -3.39
N GLN A 67 -12.50 -3.33 -3.22
CA GLN A 67 -11.95 -4.69 -3.39
C GLN A 67 -12.06 -5.53 -2.11
N ARG A 68 -11.88 -4.90 -0.94
CA ARG A 68 -12.05 -5.53 0.37
C ARG A 68 -12.53 -4.48 1.36
N PRO A 69 -13.65 -4.69 2.07
CA PRO A 69 -14.14 -3.71 3.03
C PRO A 69 -13.16 -3.51 4.18
N CYS A 70 -13.26 -2.35 4.84
CA CYS A 70 -12.47 -1.98 6.04
C CYS A 70 -10.96 -1.84 5.83
N MET A 71 -10.45 -1.85 4.58
CA MET A 71 -9.05 -1.53 4.32
C MET A 71 -8.69 -0.15 4.89
N VAL A 72 -7.58 -0.08 5.65
CA VAL A 72 -7.19 1.07 6.49
C VAL A 72 -8.31 1.41 7.48
N GLU A 73 -8.18 0.88 8.69
CA GLU A 73 -9.25 0.90 9.70
C GLU A 73 -9.30 2.20 10.50
N THR A 74 -8.15 2.79 10.79
CA THR A 74 -8.05 3.93 11.70
C THR A 74 -7.56 5.20 11.00
N CYS A 75 -7.93 6.34 11.55
CA CYS A 75 -7.44 7.64 11.08
C CYS A 75 -5.91 7.74 11.23
N GLU A 76 -5.33 7.13 12.26
CA GLU A 76 -3.88 7.08 12.45
C GLU A 76 -3.19 6.29 11.34
N GLN A 77 -3.75 5.15 10.94
CA GLN A 77 -3.25 4.37 9.80
C GLN A 77 -3.32 5.14 8.48
N TYR A 78 -4.35 5.99 8.30
CA TYR A 78 -4.48 6.84 7.11
C TYR A 78 -3.50 8.03 7.09
N LYS A 79 -3.14 8.54 8.27
CA LYS A 79 -2.23 9.69 8.44
C LYS A 79 -0.75 9.30 8.49
N MET A 80 -0.45 8.00 8.51
CA MET A 80 0.90 7.46 8.66
C MET A 80 1.84 7.92 7.55
#